data_AF-A0A5M3N611-F1
#
_entry.id   AF-A0A5M3N611-F1
#
_cell.length_a   1.000
_cell.length_b   1.000
_cell.length_c   1.000
_cell.angle_alpha   90.00
_cell.angle_beta   90.00
_cell.angle_gamma   90.00
#
_symmetry.space_group_name_H-M   'P 1'
#
loop_
_entity.id
_entity.type
_entity.pdbx_description
1 polymer ?
#
loop_
_entity_poly.entity_id
_entity_poly.type
_entity_poly.pdbx_seq_one_letter_code
_entity_poly.pdbx_strand_id
1 'polypeptide(L)'
;RTRQEWEVVGCEAIDPVHVVGDEDDYDMVRVRQSDITRSYLFEGLDRMPSGGRLASAVHFAKQRFLDEVTQKEYNLLLAESWKVTLLRKGDVYRIEVQYTARPAHVVGIVPPPRPPPFLGVL
;
A
#
# COMPACT_ATOMS: atom_id res chain seq x y z
N ARG A 1 30.90 -21.26 2.66
CA ARG A 1 29.41 -21.31 2.77
C ARG A 1 28.89 -20.02 2.14
N THR A 2 28.42 -20.07 0.90
CA THR A 2 27.94 -18.88 0.16
C THR A 2 26.63 -18.42 0.80
N ARG A 3 26.59 -17.17 1.30
CA ARG A 3 25.35 -16.57 1.81
C ARG A 3 24.45 -16.33 0.60
N GLN A 4 23.41 -17.13 0.42
CA GLN A 4 22.43 -16.85 -0.64
C GLN A 4 21.85 -15.45 -0.43
N GLU A 5 21.77 -14.67 -1.49
CA GLU A 5 21.17 -13.34 -1.50
C GLU A 5 19.67 -13.45 -1.79
N TRP A 6 18.93 -12.37 -1.58
CA TRP A 6 17.52 -12.32 -1.96
C TRP A 6 17.41 -12.04 -3.45
N GLU A 7 16.72 -12.91 -4.17
CA GLU A 7 16.40 -12.75 -5.59
C GLU A 7 14.97 -12.22 -5.74
N VAL A 8 14.74 -11.32 -6.69
CA VAL A 8 13.40 -10.87 -7.07
C VAL A 8 12.79 -11.93 -7.98
N VAL A 9 11.67 -12.52 -7.56
CA VAL A 9 10.96 -13.57 -8.31
C VAL A 9 9.57 -13.14 -8.77
N GLY A 10 9.13 -11.93 -8.40
CA GLY A 10 7.90 -11.32 -8.88
C GLY A 10 7.85 -9.84 -8.56
N CYS A 11 7.20 -9.06 -9.41
CA CYS A 11 7.04 -7.63 -9.22
C CYS A 11 5.76 -7.15 -9.90
N GLU A 12 4.79 -6.72 -9.10
CA GLU A 12 3.55 -6.12 -9.60
C GLU A 12 3.43 -4.70 -9.05
N ALA A 13 2.89 -3.78 -9.85
CA ALA A 13 2.71 -2.41 -9.44
C ALA A 13 1.55 -1.78 -10.17
N ILE A 14 1.02 -0.71 -9.59
CA ILE A 14 0.03 0.14 -10.24
C ILE A 14 0.54 1.57 -10.29
N ASP A 15 0.14 2.29 -11.33
CA ASP A 15 0.36 3.73 -11.38
C ASP A 15 -0.54 4.45 -10.37
N PRO A 16 -0.17 5.67 -9.92
CA PRO A 16 -1.01 6.50 -9.08
C PRO A 16 -2.39 6.71 -9.68
N VAL A 17 -3.42 6.36 -8.90
CA VAL A 17 -4.82 6.56 -9.28
C VAL A 17 -5.52 7.44 -8.26
N HIS A 18 -6.34 8.38 -8.76
CA HIS A 18 -7.24 9.15 -7.91
C HIS A 18 -8.34 8.23 -7.39
N VAL A 19 -8.54 8.25 -6.07
CA VAL A 19 -9.48 7.34 -5.41
C VAL A 19 -10.73 8.04 -4.92
N VAL A 20 -10.69 9.37 -4.75
CA VAL A 20 -11.84 10.21 -4.36
C VAL A 20 -12.76 10.47 -5.54
N GLY A 21 -14.07 10.51 -5.29
CA GLY A 21 -15.09 10.76 -6.31
C GLY A 21 -15.65 12.17 -6.21
N ASP A 22 -16.22 12.68 -7.31
CA ASP A 22 -16.83 14.02 -7.37
C ASP A 22 -18.11 14.15 -6.53
N GLU A 23 -18.69 13.03 -6.10
CA GLU A 23 -19.91 12.94 -5.28
C GLU A 23 -19.64 13.02 -3.77
N ASP A 24 -18.38 13.14 -3.35
CA ASP A 24 -18.04 13.12 -1.94
C ASP A 24 -18.27 14.51 -1.27
N ASP A 25 -19.24 14.61 -0.36
CA ASP A 25 -19.59 15.83 0.39
C ASP A 25 -18.62 16.15 1.55
N TYR A 26 -17.35 16.46 1.23
CA TYR A 26 -16.39 16.96 2.23
C TYR A 26 -15.60 18.19 1.75
N ASP A 27 -15.22 19.04 2.71
CA ASP A 27 -14.41 20.21 2.44
C ASP A 27 -12.93 19.90 2.67
N MET A 28 -12.12 20.11 1.64
CA MET A 28 -10.68 19.87 1.69
C MET A 28 -9.95 21.04 2.36
N VAL A 29 -9.45 20.80 3.57
CA VAL A 29 -8.77 21.83 4.37
C VAL A 29 -7.27 21.84 4.10
N ARG A 30 -6.67 20.66 3.98
CA ARG A 30 -5.21 20.53 3.78
C ARG A 30 -4.89 19.34 2.91
N VAL A 31 -4.02 19.53 1.92
CA VAL A 31 -3.45 18.45 1.12
C VAL A 31 -1.95 18.43 1.33
N ARG A 32 -1.37 17.24 1.47
CA ARG A 32 0.09 17.14 1.46
C ARG A 32 0.61 17.50 0.08
N GLN A 33 1.65 18.34 0.03
CA GLN A 33 2.25 18.80 -1.22
C GLN A 33 2.89 17.69 -2.08
N SER A 34 3.26 16.56 -1.47
CA SER A 34 3.91 15.43 -2.14
C SER A 34 3.35 14.09 -1.66
N ASP A 35 3.65 13.01 -2.38
CA ASP A 35 3.26 11.64 -1.98
C ASP A 35 4.15 11.11 -0.88
N ILE A 36 3.54 10.42 0.08
CA ILE A 36 4.28 9.66 1.08
C ILE A 36 4.42 8.25 0.53
N THR A 37 5.64 7.74 0.53
CA THR A 37 5.95 6.34 0.24
C THR A 37 6.42 5.64 1.50
N ARG A 38 5.94 4.41 1.72
CA ARG A 38 6.35 3.54 2.83
C ARG A 38 6.55 2.11 2.33
N SER A 39 7.55 1.43 2.87
CA SER A 39 7.79 0.01 2.61
C SER A 39 7.40 -0.83 3.82
N TYR A 40 6.65 -1.89 3.58
CA TYR A 40 6.20 -2.87 4.56
C TYR A 40 6.73 -4.25 4.17
N LEU A 41 7.44 -4.90 5.08
CA LEU A 41 8.07 -6.20 4.84
C LEU A 41 7.31 -7.31 5.55
N PHE A 42 7.02 -8.38 4.82
CA PHE A 42 6.43 -9.61 5.32
C PHE A 42 7.41 -10.75 5.06
N GLU A 43 8.06 -11.24 6.12
CA GLU A 43 9.14 -12.22 6.06
C GLU A 43 8.73 -13.59 6.63
N GLY A 44 9.61 -14.58 6.47
CA GLY A 44 9.43 -15.90 7.09
C GLY A 44 8.41 -16.77 6.40
N LEU A 45 8.18 -16.56 5.10
CA LEU A 45 7.26 -17.36 4.32
C LEU A 45 7.97 -18.63 3.85
N ASP A 46 7.44 -19.79 4.20
CA ASP A 46 7.95 -21.12 3.85
C ASP A 46 7.48 -21.62 2.48
N ARG A 47 6.56 -20.88 1.84
CA ARG A 47 5.99 -21.19 0.53
C ARG A 47 5.84 -19.93 -0.29
N MET A 48 5.83 -20.10 -1.60
CA MET A 48 5.51 -19.03 -2.54
C MET A 48 4.09 -18.50 -2.23
N PRO A 49 3.92 -17.19 -1.97
CA PRO A 49 2.63 -16.62 -1.66
C PRO A 49 1.71 -16.66 -2.89
N SER A 50 0.44 -16.97 -2.66
CA SER A 50 -0.61 -16.84 -3.66
C SER A 50 -1.01 -15.37 -3.86
N GLY A 51 -1.67 -15.05 -4.98
CA GLY A 51 -2.21 -13.71 -5.24
C GLY A 51 -3.09 -13.18 -4.10
N GLY A 52 -3.92 -14.03 -3.49
CA GLY A 52 -4.70 -13.65 -2.30
C GLY A 52 -3.86 -13.25 -1.08
N ARG A 53 -2.67 -13.86 -0.90
CA ARG A 53 -1.73 -13.48 0.15
C ARG A 53 -1.00 -12.17 -0.19
N LEU A 54 -0.70 -11.93 -1.47
CA LEU A 54 -0.16 -10.66 -1.94
C LEU A 54 -1.18 -9.53 -1.75
N ALA A 55 -2.44 -9.74 -2.14
CA ALA A 55 -3.51 -8.77 -1.94
C ALA A 55 -3.74 -8.44 -0.46
N SER A 56 -3.68 -9.46 0.41
CA SER A 56 -3.75 -9.27 1.86
C SER A 56 -2.58 -8.44 2.39
N ALA A 57 -1.36 -8.64 1.87
CA ALA A 57 -0.19 -7.84 2.23
C ALA A 57 -0.37 -6.36 1.82
N VAL A 58 -0.92 -6.09 0.62
CA VAL A 58 -1.23 -4.73 0.18
C VAL A 58 -2.32 -4.08 1.03
N HIS A 59 -3.36 -4.83 1.39
CA HIS A 59 -4.40 -4.34 2.30
C HIS A 59 -3.82 -3.95 3.66
N PHE A 60 -2.99 -4.81 4.25
CA PHE A 60 -2.32 -4.52 5.52
C PHE A 60 -1.41 -3.30 5.43
N ALA A 61 -0.63 -3.18 4.34
CA ALA A 61 0.21 -2.01 4.09
C ALA A 61 -0.60 -0.71 4.06
N LYS A 62 -1.76 -0.69 3.40
CA LYS A 62 -2.69 0.46 3.41
C LYS A 62 -3.17 0.80 4.81
N GLN A 63 -3.58 -0.19 5.60
CA GLN A 63 -4.06 0.04 6.97
C GLN A 63 -2.96 0.68 7.84
N ARG A 64 -1.74 0.15 7.78
CA ARG A 64 -0.59 0.71 8.51
C ARG A 64 -0.25 2.12 8.02
N PHE A 65 -0.31 2.36 6.72
CA PHE A 65 -0.10 3.68 6.15
C PHE A 65 -1.14 4.69 6.66
N LEU A 66 -2.42 4.30 6.70
CA LEU A 66 -3.50 5.13 7.24
C LEU A 66 -3.27 5.47 8.71
N ASP A 67 -2.88 4.50 9.55
CA ASP A 67 -2.52 4.74 10.94
C ASP A 67 -1.42 5.82 11.06
N GLU A 68 -0.37 5.70 10.24
CA GLU A 68 0.79 6.61 10.26
C GLU A 68 0.43 8.04 9.83
N VAL A 69 -0.43 8.21 8.82
CA VAL A 69 -0.83 9.55 8.35
C VAL A 69 -1.91 10.17 9.23
N THR A 70 -2.72 9.35 9.89
CA THR A 70 -3.71 9.80 10.90
C THR A 70 -3.01 10.45 12.10
N GLN A 71 -1.86 9.92 12.52
CA GLN A 71 -1.01 10.56 13.55
C GLN A 71 -0.49 11.95 13.12
N LYS A 72 -0.60 12.31 11.84
CA LYS A 72 -0.25 13.62 11.27
C LYS A 72 -1.49 14.40 10.84
N GLU A 73 -2.64 14.03 11.41
CA GLU A 73 -3.94 14.66 11.20
C GLU A 73 -4.45 14.57 9.76
N TYR A 74 -3.98 13.62 8.95
CA TYR A 74 -4.60 13.33 7.65
C TYR A 74 -5.63 12.22 7.81
N ASN A 75 -6.83 12.39 7.25
CA ASN A 75 -7.95 11.46 7.41
C ASN A 75 -8.47 10.92 6.07
N LEU A 76 -7.89 11.31 4.94
CA LEU A 76 -8.28 10.86 3.61
C LEU A 76 -7.04 10.67 2.72
N LEU A 77 -7.13 9.75 1.75
CA LEU A 77 -6.14 9.59 0.68
C LEU A 77 -6.77 10.02 -0.65
N LEU A 78 -6.13 10.93 -1.38
CA LEU A 78 -6.65 11.46 -2.66
C LEU A 78 -6.21 10.63 -3.85
N ALA A 79 -4.97 10.15 -3.80
CA ALA A 79 -4.39 9.28 -4.81
C ALA A 79 -3.59 8.18 -4.12
N GLU A 80 -3.62 6.99 -4.70
CA GLU A 80 -2.98 5.79 -4.15
C GLU A 80 -2.23 5.04 -5.26
N SER A 81 -1.07 4.49 -4.93
CA SER A 81 -0.36 3.47 -5.73
C SER A 81 0.32 2.47 -4.82
N TRP A 82 0.67 1.32 -5.37
CA TRP A 82 1.44 0.32 -4.66
C TRP A 82 2.36 -0.44 -5.61
N LYS A 83 3.44 -0.97 -5.05
CA LYS A 83 4.34 -1.93 -5.69
C LYS A 83 4.57 -3.09 -4.73
N VAL A 84 4.34 -4.30 -5.22
CA VAL A 84 4.63 -5.55 -4.53
C VAL A 84 5.86 -6.17 -5.16
N THR A 85 6.91 -6.40 -4.37
CA THR A 85 8.09 -7.14 -4.80
C THR A 85 8.15 -8.45 -4.03
N LEU A 86 8.10 -9.57 -4.74
CA LEU A 86 8.27 -10.90 -4.17
C LEU A 86 9.75 -11.29 -4.25
N LEU A 87 10.32 -11.60 -3.10
CA LEU A 87 11.72 -11.96 -2.92
C LEU A 87 11.81 -13.42 -2.46
N ARG A 88 12.82 -14.14 -2.95
CA ARG A 88 13.13 -15.52 -2.55
C ARG A 88 14.58 -15.63 -2.10
N LYS A 89 14.84 -16.52 -1.14
CA LYS A 89 16.19 -16.92 -0.71
C LYS A 89 16.15 -18.37 -0.27
N GLY A 90 16.61 -19.27 -1.14
CA GLY A 90 16.45 -20.71 -0.95
C GLY A 90 14.96 -21.06 -0.95
N ASP A 91 14.46 -21.62 0.15
CA ASP A 91 13.04 -21.98 0.31
C ASP A 91 12.23 -20.96 1.13
N VAL A 92 12.84 -19.82 1.46
CA VAL A 92 12.18 -18.74 2.19
C VAL A 92 11.78 -17.63 1.23
N TYR A 93 10.55 -17.14 1.37
CA TYR A 93 10.00 -16.03 0.62
C TYR A 93 9.77 -14.82 1.52
N ARG A 94 9.72 -13.64 0.89
CA ARG A 94 9.43 -12.37 1.51
C ARG A 94 8.62 -11.51 0.54
N ILE A 95 7.63 -10.80 1.06
CA ILE A 95 6.90 -9.79 0.30
C ILE A 95 7.36 -8.41 0.80
N GLU A 96 7.78 -7.54 -0.11
CA GLU A 96 7.90 -6.12 0.15
C GLU A 96 6.75 -5.39 -0.53
N VAL A 97 5.97 -4.64 0.24
CA VAL A 97 4.93 -3.75 -0.29
C VAL A 97 5.39 -2.31 -0.10
N GLN A 98 5.65 -1.62 -1.20
CA GLN A 98 5.81 -0.18 -1.21
C GLN A 98 4.46 0.47 -1.47
N TYR A 99 3.88 1.11 -0.45
CA TYR A 99 2.63 1.84 -0.55
C TYR A 99 2.91 3.34 -0.70
N THR A 100 2.29 3.97 -1.68
CA THR A 100 2.43 5.40 -1.94
C THR A 100 1.07 6.05 -2.01
N ALA A 101 0.88 7.18 -1.35
CA ALA A 101 -0.38 7.93 -1.44
C ALA A 101 -0.21 9.42 -1.21
N ARG A 102 -1.22 10.19 -1.62
CA ARG A 102 -1.38 11.61 -1.31
C ARG A 102 -2.38 11.83 -0.18
N PRO A 103 -1.94 12.11 1.05
CA PRO A 103 -2.85 12.34 2.17
C PRO A 103 -3.49 13.73 2.11
N ALA A 104 -4.74 13.80 2.58
CA ALA A 104 -5.48 15.03 2.80
C ALA A 104 -6.18 15.01 4.16
N HIS A 105 -6.42 16.21 4.68
CA HIS A 105 -7.30 16.47 5.79
C HIS A 105 -8.56 17.13 5.24
N VAL A 106 -9.69 16.50 5.49
CA VAL A 106 -11.01 17.01 5.12
C VAL A 106 -11.88 17.18 6.36
N VAL A 107 -12.84 18.10 6.29
CA VAL A 107 -13.89 18.28 7.31
C VAL A 107 -15.24 17.92 6.72
N GLY A 108 -16.15 17.43 7.58
CA GLY A 108 -17.43 16.85 7.17
C GLY A 108 -17.47 15.34 7.41
N ILE A 109 -18.30 14.64 6.64
CA ILE A 109 -18.45 13.18 6.74
C ILE A 109 -17.32 12.53 5.95
N VAL A 110 -16.33 11.99 6.65
CA VAL A 110 -15.22 11.26 6.03
C VAL A 110 -15.72 9.87 5.60
N PRO A 111 -15.59 9.48 4.32
CA PRO A 111 -15.99 8.15 3.88
C PRO A 111 -15.10 7.08 4.53
N PRO A 112 -15.62 5.85 4.71
CA PRO A 112 -14.80 4.76 5.21
C PRO A 112 -13.64 4.47 4.22
N PRO A 113 -12.46 4.03 4.71
CA PRO A 113 -11.36 3.66 3.84
C PRO A 113 -11.78 2.56 2.84
N ARG A 114 -11.66 2.86 1.55
CA ARG A 114 -11.87 1.89 0.47
C ARG A 114 -10.74 0.85 0.45
N PRO A 115 -10.94 -0.35 -0.13
CA PRO A 115 -9.83 -1.26 -0.41
C PRO A 115 -8.74 -0.59 -1.26
N PRO A 116 -7.49 -1.08 -1.22
CA PRO A 116 -6.48 -0.66 -2.18
C PRO A 116 -6.99 -0.84 -3.63
N PRO A 117 -6.68 0.09 -4.54
CA PRO A 117 -7.15 -0.01 -5.91
C PRO A 117 -6.46 -1.16 -6.64
N PHE A 118 -7.16 -1.73 -7.63
CA PHE A 118 -6.65 -2.75 -8.56
C PHE A 118 -6.04 -4.02 -7.94
N LEU A 119 -6.49 -4.46 -6.76
CA LEU A 119 -6.02 -5.72 -6.17
C LEU A 119 -6.21 -6.98 -7.05
N GLY A 120 -7.10 -6.92 -8.04
CA GLY A 120 -7.35 -8.04 -8.97
C GLY A 120 -6.22 -8.33 -9.96
N VAL A 121 -5.17 -7.51 -9.99
CA VAL A 121 -3.98 -7.76 -10.85
C VAL A 121 -2.91 -8.63 -10.15
N LEU A 122 -3.13 -9.02 -8.89
CA LEU A 122 -2.21 -9.83 -8.05
C LEU A 122 -2.50 -11.33 -8.08
#